data_AF-A0A920RZR1-F1
#
_entry.id   AF-A0A920RZR1-F1
#
_cell.length_a   1.000
_cell.length_b   1.000
_cell.length_c   1.000
_cell.angle_alpha   90.00
_cell.angle_beta   90.00
_cell.angle_gamma   90.00
#
_symmetry.space_group_name_H-M   'P 1'
#
loop_
_entity.id
_entity.type
_entity.pdbx_description
1 polymer ?
#
loop_
_entity_poly.entity_id
_entity_poly.type
_entity_poly.pdbx_seq_one_letter_code
_entity_poly.pdbx_strand_id
1 'polypeptide(L)' 'MGKIHLTPSFTPGIYEQGDGKDLGHIVDFKSEVQLSLNLFENSQLGMSYNHISNASLGEKNPGANIYMFNFLQKF' A
#
# COMPACT_ATOMS: atom_id res chain seq x y z
N MET A 1 -1.11 3.60 -26.52
CA MET A 1 -1.39 3.11 -25.15
C MET A 1 -0.07 2.63 -24.57
N GLY A 2 0.28 3.11 -23.37
CA GLY A 2 1.62 2.97 -22.81
C GLY A 2 1.94 1.60 -22.21
N LYS A 3 3.19 1.43 -21.75
CA LYS A 3 3.64 0.23 -21.04
C LYS A 3 2.87 0.07 -19.72
N ILE A 4 2.56 -1.18 -19.39
CA ILE A 4 2.03 -1.58 -18.08
C ILE A 4 3.21 -1.90 -17.17
N HIS A 5 3.19 -1.41 -15.93
CA HIS A 5 4.16 -1.73 -14.90
C HIS A 5 3.48 -2.50 -13.77
N LEU A 6 4.15 -3.55 -13.30
CA LEU A 6 3.81 -4.26 -12.08
C LEU A 6 4.85 -3.93 -11.02
N THR A 7 4.43 -3.31 -9.92
CA THR A 7 5.31 -2.85 -8.85
C THR A 7 4.90 -3.51 -7.54
N PRO A 8 5.59 -4.59 -7.10
CA PRO A 8 5.46 -5.09 -5.74
C PRO A 8 6.24 -4.21 -4.77
N SER A 9 5.77 -4.09 -3.53
CA SER A 9 6.54 -3.47 -2.45
C SER A 9 6.23 -4.09 -1.09
N PHE A 10 7.18 -3.93 -0.17
CA PHE A 10 7.08 -4.36 1.21
C PHE A 10 7.81 -3.35 2.09
N THR A 11 7.15 -2.83 3.12
CA THR A 11 7.71 -1.78 3.98
C THR A 11 7.30 -2.00 5.44
N PRO A 12 8.24 -2.04 6.40
CA PRO A 12 7.92 -1.92 7.82
C PRO A 12 7.64 -0.46 8.18
N GLY A 13 6.76 -0.23 9.16
CA GLY A 13 6.41 1.12 9.60
C GLY A 13 5.80 1.15 10.99
N ILE A 14 5.53 2.37 11.44
CA ILE A 14 4.80 2.64 12.67
C ILE A 14 3.35 2.98 12.30
N TYR A 15 2.41 2.26 12.91
CA TYR A 15 0.98 2.52 12.77
C TYR A 15 0.45 3.21 14.02
N GLU A 16 -0.21 4.33 13.81
CA GLU A 16 -1.02 5.00 14.83
C GLU A 16 -2.48 4.84 14.45
N GLN A 17 -3.28 4.30 15.37
CA GLN A 17 -4.67 3.95 15.10
C GLN A 17 -5.50 5.18 14.68
N GLY A 18 -5.35 6.31 15.37
CA GLY A 18 -6.28 7.44 15.25
C GLY A 18 -7.73 6.99 15.41
N ASP A 19 -8.61 7.45 14.52
CA ASP A 19 -10.01 6.98 14.42
C ASP A 19 -10.18 5.69 13.59
N GLY A 20 -9.06 5.07 13.22
CA GLY A 20 -9.00 3.87 12.40
C GLY A 20 -9.14 2.56 13.16
N LYS A 21 -8.87 1.46 12.45
CA LYS A 21 -8.95 0.10 12.98
C LYS A 21 -7.76 -0.17 13.91
N ASP A 22 -8.05 -0.61 15.13
CA ASP A 22 -7.01 -1.07 16.06
C ASP A 22 -6.29 -2.31 15.52
N LEU A 23 -5.03 -2.14 15.13
CA LEU A 23 -4.18 -3.22 14.61
C LEU A 23 -3.48 -4.03 15.69
N GLY A 24 -3.54 -3.62 16.97
CA GLY A 24 -3.04 -4.42 18.10
C GLY A 24 -1.55 -4.35 18.38
N HIS A 25 -0.77 -3.60 17.60
CA HIS A 25 0.66 -3.36 17.82
C HIS A 25 1.07 -2.05 17.12
N ILE A 26 2.19 -1.44 17.55
CA ILE A 26 2.70 -0.17 16.99
C ILE A 26 3.53 -0.39 15.71
N VAL A 27 4.23 -1.52 15.61
CA VAL A 27 4.98 -1.91 14.41
C VAL A 27 4.10 -2.75 13.52
N ASP A 28 3.98 -2.31 12.25
CA ASP A 28 3.23 -2.98 11.21
C ASP A 28 4.04 -3.10 9.93
N PHE A 29 3.64 -4.04 9.08
CA PHE A 29 4.21 -4.29 7.77
C PHE A 29 3.16 -4.05 6.70
N LYS A 30 3.50 -3.21 5.72
CA LYS A 30 2.69 -2.95 4.53
C LYS A 30 3.26 -3.74 3.35
N SER A 31 2.47 -4.66 2.82
CA SER A 31 2.70 -5.31 1.52
C SER A 31 1.80 -4.66 0.48
N GLU A 32 2.33 -4.37 -0.70
CA GLU A 32 1.57 -3.74 -1.79
C GLU A 32 1.89 -4.39 -3.14
N VAL A 33 0.88 -4.45 -4.01
CA VAL A 33 1.05 -4.68 -5.43
C VAL A 33 0.33 -3.57 -6.19
N GLN A 34 1.06 -2.85 -7.03
CA GLN A 34 0.52 -1.84 -7.93
C GLN A 34 0.62 -2.27 -9.40
N LEU A 35 -0.46 -2.08 -10.14
CA LEU A 35 -0.47 -2.08 -11.59
C LEU A 35 -0.65 -0.66 -12.09
N SER A 36 0.21 -0.20 -13.00
CA SER A 36 0.11 1.13 -13.59
C SER A 36 0.30 1.14 -15.10
N LEU A 37 -0.32 2.11 -15.77
CA LEU A 37 -0.29 2.35 -17.20
C LEU A 37 0.29 3.75 -17.46
N ASN A 38 1.31 3.83 -18.32
CA ASN A 38 1.84 5.12 -18.75
C ASN A 38 0.78 5.90 -19.55
N LEU A 39 0.48 7.12 -19.09
CA LEU A 39 -0.37 8.08 -19.80
C LEU A 39 0.47 8.95 -20.74
N PHE A 40 1.52 9.57 -20.22
CA PHE A 40 2.50 10.38 -20.93
C PHE A 40 3.92 9.91 -20.56
N GLU A 41 4.96 10.59 -21.06
CA GLU A 41 6.36 10.21 -20.78
C GLU A 41 6.72 10.25 -19.28
N ASN A 42 6.07 11.13 -18.51
CA ASN A 42 6.36 11.38 -17.11
C ASN A 42 5.18 11.12 -16.16
N SER A 43 4.10 10.49 -16.63
CA SER A 43 2.94 10.23 -15.80
C SER A 43 2.27 8.87 -16.03
N GLN A 44 1.66 8.34 -14.98
CA GLN A 44 1.01 7.03 -14.98
C GLN A 44 -0.31 7.08 -14.21
N LEU A 45 -1.30 6.29 -14.66
CA LEU A 45 -2.44 5.92 -13.83
C LEU A 45 -2.22 4.52 -13.27
N GLY A 46 -2.55 4.29 -12.01
CA GLY A 46 -2.41 2.99 -11.40
C GLY A 46 -3.54 2.60 -10.47
N MET A 47 -3.61 1.32 -10.17
CA MET A 47 -4.40 0.75 -9.10
C MET A 47 -3.49 -0.06 -8.20
N SER A 48 -3.63 0.08 -6.89
CA SER A 48 -2.83 -0.67 -5.93
C SER A 48 -3.71 -1.36 -4.90
N TYR A 49 -3.32 -2.58 -4.54
CA TYR A 49 -3.83 -3.31 -3.38
C TYR A 49 -2.75 -3.36 -2.32
N ASN A 50 -3.13 -3.05 -1.07
CA ASN A 50 -2.26 -2.99 0.07
C ASN A 50 -2.83 -3.86 1.19
N HIS A 51 -1.95 -4.55 1.91
CA HIS A 51 -2.28 -5.22 3.16
C HIS A 51 -1.33 -4.73 4.26
N ILE A 52 -1.88 -4.29 5.39
CA ILE A 52 -1.14 -3.87 6.57
C ILE A 52 -1.44 -4.86 7.70
N SER A 53 -0.41 -5.35 8.38
CA SER A 53 -0.55 -6.25 9.53
C SER A 53 0.66 -6.20 10.45
N ASN A 54 0.51 -6.57 11.71
CA ASN A 54 1.59 -6.55 12.69
C ASN A 54 2.35 -7.89 12.80
N ALA A 55 2.09 -8.83 11.89
CA ALA A 55 2.67 -10.18 11.90
C ALA A 55 2.50 -10.94 13.24
N SER A 56 1.44 -10.64 13.99
CA SER A 56 1.15 -11.20 15.31
C SER A 56 2.21 -10.87 16.37
N LEU A 57 2.85 -9.71 16.25
CA LEU A 57 3.76 -9.18 17.27
C LEU A 57 3.04 -8.65 18.52
N GLY A 58 1.72 -8.40 18.43
CA GLY A 58 0.86 -8.04 19.56
C GLY A 58 -0.19 -9.11 19.87
N GLU A 59 -1.05 -8.82 20.85
CA GLU A 59 -2.12 -9.72 21.33
C GLU A 59 -3.17 -10.06 20.27
N LYS A 60 -3.31 -9.21 19.25
CA LYS A 60 -4.20 -9.42 18.11
C LYS A 60 -3.55 -8.95 16.82
N ASN A 61 -3.95 -9.54 15.70
CA ASN A 61 -3.51 -9.14 14.36
C ASN A 61 -4.68 -9.17 13.37
N PRO A 62 -5.56 -8.16 13.40
CA PRO A 62 -6.75 -8.17 12.56
C PRO A 62 -6.47 -7.73 11.12
N GLY A 63 -5.30 -7.13 10.87
CA GLY A 63 -4.87 -6.57 9.58
C GLY A 63 -5.80 -5.51 8.99
N ALA A 64 -5.39 -4.90 7.88
CA ALA A 64 -6.21 -3.97 7.10
C ALA A 64 -5.88 -4.06 5.60
N ASN A 65 -6.91 -3.98 4.75
CA ASN A 65 -6.76 -4.00 3.29
C ASN A 65 -7.12 -2.63 2.71
N ILE A 66 -6.30 -2.10 1.82
CA ILE A 66 -6.53 -0.80 1.15
C ILE A 66 -6.47 -0.97 -0.36
N TYR A 67 -7.47 -0.45 -1.05
CA TYR A 67 -7.53 -0.34 -2.51
C TYR A 67 -7.42 1.13 -2.88
N MET A 68 -6.51 1.46 -3.81
CA MET A 68 -6.28 2.85 -4.21
C MET A 68 -6.25 2.98 -5.73
N PHE A 69 -6.71 4.13 -6.22
CA PHE A 69 -6.49 4.62 -7.56
C PHE A 69 -5.43 5.73 -7.49
N ASN A 70 -4.36 5.59 -8.26
CA ASN A 70 -3.17 6.43 -8.17
C ASN A 70 -2.97 7.21 -9.47
N PHE A 71 -2.60 8.48 -9.34
CA PHE A 71 -1.98 9.27 -10.42
C PHE A 71 -0.54 9.57 -10.03
N LEU A 72 0.41 9.05 -10.79
CA LEU A 72 1.85 9.18 -10.53
C LEU A 72 2.45 10.17 -11.53
N GLN A 73 3.14 11.19 -11.04
CA GLN A 73 3.81 12.21 -11.85
C GLN A 73 5.28 12.30 -11.43
N LYS A 74 6.19 12.26 -12.41
CA LYS A 74 7.62 12.51 -12.21
C LYS A 74 7.92 13.98 -12.56
N PHE A 75 8.61 14.68 -11.65
CA PHE A 75 9.06 16.07 -11.78
C PHE A 75 10.55 16.14 -12.06
#